data_AF-K9YSG5-F1
#
_entry.id   AF-K9YSG5-F1
#
_cell.length_a   1.000
_cell.length_b   1.000
_cell.length_c   1.000
_cell.angle_alpha   90.00
_cell.angle_beta   90.00
_cell.angle_gamma   90.00
#
_symmetry.space_group_name_H-M   'P 1'
#
loop_
_entity.id
_entity.type
_entity.pdbx_description
1 polymer ?
#
loop_
_entity_poly.entity_id
_entity_poly.type
_entity_poly.pdbx_seq_one_letter_code
_entity_poly.pdbx_strand_id
1 'polypeptide(L)'
;MIVFEAESKVIISRFYGYLEFRLNLKEGIVVCAQVKVFYDRTGNSLTVWFGNPQDEFESEETGDEVILMKDKSGRVIGFEKLNFQPSQNDPVKMAFEAFPV
;
A
#
# COMPACT_ATOMS: atom_id res chain seq x y z
N MET A 1 8.84 -23.24 15.61
CA MET A 1 9.42 -21.88 15.60
C MET A 1 9.54 -21.49 14.14
N ILE A 2 8.56 -20.77 13.61
CA ILE A 2 8.59 -20.31 12.22
C ILE A 2 9.04 -18.85 12.30
N VAL A 3 10.25 -18.60 11.80
CA VAL A 3 10.76 -17.26 11.57
C VAL A 3 10.17 -16.82 10.23
N PHE A 4 9.36 -15.76 10.23
CA PHE A 4 8.97 -15.07 9.02
C PHE A 4 10.07 -14.03 8.72
N GLU A 5 10.79 -14.18 7.61
CA GLU A 5 11.70 -13.13 7.12
C GLU A 5 10.92 -12.09 6.31
N ALA A 6 11.13 -10.83 6.69
CA ALA A 6 10.43 -9.64 6.24
C ALA A 6 10.96 -9.12 4.89
N GLU A 7 10.26 -9.34 3.78
CA GLU A 7 10.67 -8.75 2.48
C GLU A 7 9.51 -8.31 1.56
N SER A 8 8.28 -8.12 2.06
CA SER A 8 7.27 -7.38 1.29
C SER A 8 7.52 -5.88 1.43
N LYS A 9 7.79 -5.18 0.33
CA LYS A 9 8.18 -3.76 0.36
C LYS A 9 7.26 -2.92 -0.52
N VAL A 10 6.75 -1.82 0.05
CA VAL A 10 6.16 -0.73 -0.72
C VAL A 10 7.27 0.27 -1.05
N ILE A 11 7.56 0.44 -2.33
CA ILE A 11 8.48 1.46 -2.82
C ILE A 11 7.66 2.65 -3.28
N ILE A 12 7.95 3.83 -2.74
CA ILE A 12 7.36 5.09 -3.15
C ILE A 12 8.41 5.85 -3.95
N SER A 13 8.13 6.11 -5.22
CA SER A 13 9.00 6.89 -6.09
C SER A 13 8.25 8.08 -6.68
N ARG A 14 8.97 9.16 -6.98
CA ARG A 14 8.41 10.32 -7.68
C ARG A 14 8.94 10.35 -9.10
N PHE A 15 8.06 10.22 -10.08
CA PHE A 15 8.38 10.30 -11.50
C PHE A 15 7.44 11.29 -12.19
N TYR A 16 8.00 12.24 -12.96
CA TYR A 16 7.24 13.23 -13.74
C TYR A 16 6.13 13.97 -12.95
N GLY A 17 6.33 14.20 -11.65
CA GLY A 17 5.34 14.88 -10.79
C GLY A 17 4.20 14.00 -10.27
N TYR A 18 4.29 12.68 -10.44
CA TYR A 18 3.38 11.68 -9.86
C TYR A 18 4.08 10.90 -8.76
N LEU A 19 3.30 10.41 -7.80
CA LEU A 19 3.74 9.39 -6.87
C LEU A 19 3.41 8.02 -7.46
N GLU A 20 4.44 7.19 -7.55
CA GLU A 20 4.35 5.80 -7.97
C GLU A 20 4.50 4.91 -6.73
N PHE A 21 3.54 4.00 -6.53
CA PHE A 21 3.56 3.00 -5.47
C PHE A 21 3.81 1.64 -6.12
N ARG A 22 4.95 1.03 -5.80
CA ARG A 22 5.23 -0.36 -6.20
C ARG A 22 5.15 -1.25 -4.99
N LEU A 23 4.19 -2.16 -4.99
CA LEU A 23 4.08 -3.22 -4.00
C LEU A 23 4.83 -4.45 -4.52
N ASN A 24 6.01 -4.72 -3.99
CA ASN A 24 6.73 -5.96 -4.28
C ASN A 24 6.27 -7.02 -3.29
N LEU A 25 5.36 -7.87 -3.74
CA LEU A 25 4.95 -9.07 -3.01
C LEU A 25 5.91 -10.21 -3.36
N LYS A 26 6.30 -11.00 -2.35
CA LYS A 26 7.20 -12.15 -2.52
C LYS A 26 6.65 -13.18 -3.52
N GLU A 27 5.33 -13.34 -3.58
CA GLU A 27 4.62 -14.15 -4.57
C GLU A 27 3.28 -13.50 -4.95
N GLY A 28 2.96 -13.52 -6.25
CA GLY A 28 1.62 -13.24 -6.76
C GLY A 28 1.40 -11.87 -7.39
N ILE A 29 0.44 -11.82 -8.30
CA ILE A 29 -0.15 -10.60 -8.85
C ILE A 29 -1.43 -10.32 -8.06
N VAL A 30 -1.59 -9.09 -7.58
CA VAL A 30 -2.88 -8.65 -7.02
C VAL A 30 -3.81 -8.30 -8.17
N VAL A 31 -4.81 -9.14 -8.40
CA VAL A 31 -5.92 -8.83 -9.31
C VAL A 31 -7.04 -8.22 -8.50
N CYS A 32 -7.41 -6.98 -8.81
CA CYS A 32 -8.51 -6.29 -8.18
C CYS A 32 -9.34 -5.54 -9.24
N ALA A 33 -10.64 -5.41 -8.99
CA ALA A 33 -11.52 -4.63 -9.85
C ALA A 33 -11.51 -3.13 -9.50
N GLN A 34 -11.07 -2.78 -8.29
CA GLN A 34 -11.07 -1.44 -7.76
C GLN A 34 -9.91 -1.25 -6.78
N VAL A 35 -9.32 -0.05 -6.80
CA VAL A 35 -8.44 0.45 -5.75
C VAL A 35 -9.13 1.63 -5.06
N LYS A 36 -9.12 1.67 -3.73
CA LYS A 36 -9.61 2.79 -2.91
C LYS A 36 -8.42 3.45 -2.22
N VAL A 37 -8.41 4.78 -2.22
CA VAL A 37 -7.27 5.57 -1.76
C VAL A 37 -7.81 6.65 -0.83
N PHE A 38 -7.28 6.69 0.39
CA PHE A 38 -7.67 7.66 1.41
C PHE A 38 -6.43 8.39 1.88
N TYR A 39 -6.46 9.72 1.83
CA TYR A 39 -5.41 10.56 2.37
C TYR A 39 -5.94 11.29 3.60
N ASP A 40 -5.47 10.88 4.79
CA ASP A 40 -5.70 11.61 6.02
C ASP A 40 -4.65 12.72 6.17
N ARG A 41 -5.09 13.96 5.91
CA ARG A 41 -4.25 15.15 6.05
C ARG A 41 -3.91 15.48 7.50
N THR A 42 -4.76 15.10 8.44
CA THR A 42 -4.55 15.39 9.86
C THR A 42 -3.63 14.35 10.48
N GLY A 43 -3.84 13.08 10.18
CA GLY A 43 -2.99 11.95 10.60
C GLY A 43 -1.68 11.83 9.81
N ASN A 44 -1.52 12.55 8.69
CA ASN A 44 -0.40 12.40 7.75
C ASN A 44 -0.23 10.95 7.30
N SER A 45 -1.29 10.32 6.82
CA SER A 45 -1.22 8.96 6.32
C SER A 45 -1.98 8.75 5.01
N LEU A 46 -1.48 7.83 4.20
CA LEU A 46 -2.11 7.42 2.94
C LEU A 46 -2.46 5.94 3.03
N THR A 47 -3.74 5.63 3.01
CA THR A 47 -4.25 4.27 3.02
C THR A 47 -4.70 3.88 1.62
N VAL A 48 -4.22 2.72 1.14
CA VAL A 48 -4.59 2.15 -0.15
C VAL A 48 -5.15 0.75 0.06
N TRP A 49 -6.36 0.53 -0.45
CA TRP A 49 -7.06 -0.74 -0.40
C TRP A 49 -7.28 -1.29 -1.80
N PHE A 50 -6.94 -2.56 -2.01
CA PHE A 50 -7.23 -3.30 -3.24
C PHE A 50 -8.02 -4.60 -2.97
N GLY A 51 -8.27 -4.91 -1.69
CA GLY A 51 -9.31 -5.82 -1.22
C GLY A 51 -10.42 -5.08 -0.45
N ASN A 52 -11.25 -5.83 0.26
CA ASN A 52 -12.30 -5.28 1.11
C ASN A 52 -11.71 -4.92 2.50
N PRO A 53 -11.76 -3.65 2.95
CA PRO A 53 -11.22 -3.25 4.25
C PRO A 53 -11.83 -4.02 5.44
N GLN A 54 -13.07 -4.48 5.33
CA GLN A 54 -13.74 -5.25 6.39
C GLN A 54 -13.19 -6.67 6.57
N ASP A 55 -12.38 -7.15 5.61
CA ASP A 55 -11.74 -8.46 5.69
C ASP A 55 -10.40 -8.41 6.44
N GLU A 56 -9.95 -7.23 6.86
CA GLU A 56 -8.73 -7.06 7.65
C GLU A 56 -8.81 -7.89 8.94
N PHE A 57 -7.75 -8.66 9.16
CA PHE A 57 -7.59 -9.53 10.31
C PHE A 57 -6.30 -9.24 11.07
N GLU A 58 -5.24 -8.88 10.36
CA GLU A 58 -3.93 -8.59 10.92
C GLU A 58 -3.30 -7.40 10.21
N SER A 59 -2.60 -6.57 10.97
CA SER A 59 -1.76 -5.49 10.47
C SER A 59 -0.29 -5.76 10.82
N GLU A 60 0.59 -5.64 9.84
CA GLU A 60 2.04 -5.83 9.99
C GLU A 60 2.76 -4.51 9.69
N GLU A 61 3.42 -3.95 10.70
CA GLU A 61 4.33 -2.83 10.48
C GLU A 61 5.64 -3.30 9.84
N THR A 62 5.98 -2.69 8.73
CA THR A 62 7.28 -2.84 8.06
C THR A 62 8.24 -1.74 8.49
N GLY A 63 9.54 -1.94 8.29
CA GLY A 63 10.57 -0.95 8.66
C GLY A 63 10.58 0.35 7.84
N ASP A 64 9.75 0.49 6.80
CA ASP A 64 9.71 1.65 5.89
C ASP A 64 8.50 2.58 6.17
N GLU A 65 8.02 2.61 7.42
CA GLU A 65 6.82 3.32 7.88
C GLU A 65 5.56 2.93 7.08
N VAL A 66 5.50 1.67 6.68
CA VAL A 66 4.38 1.10 5.94
C VAL A 66 3.77 0.00 6.78
N ILE A 67 2.45 0.05 6.94
CA ILE A 67 1.66 -1.02 7.55
C ILE A 67 1.02 -1.81 6.41
N LEU A 68 1.19 -3.12 6.41
CA LEU A 68 0.51 -4.04 5.51
C LEU A 68 -0.74 -4.58 6.21
N MET A 69 -1.90 -4.43 5.57
CA MET A 69 -3.18 -4.91 6.09
C MET A 69 -3.54 -6.22 5.40
N LYS A 70 -3.76 -7.28 6.19
CA LYS A 70 -3.93 -8.65 5.71
C LYS A 70 -5.27 -9.25 6.09
N ASP A 71 -5.80 -10.11 5.24
CA ASP A 71 -6.96 -10.94 5.56
C ASP A 71 -6.57 -12.16 6.41
N LYS A 72 -7.57 -12.95 6.84
CA LYS A 72 -7.38 -14.16 7.67
C LYS A 72 -6.46 -15.22 7.08
N SER A 73 -6.23 -15.19 5.76
CA SER A 73 -5.32 -16.11 5.08
C SER A 73 -3.87 -15.60 5.05
N GLY A 74 -3.61 -14.41 5.60
CA GLY A 74 -2.32 -13.74 5.53
C GLY A 74 -2.07 -13.01 4.21
N ARG A 75 -3.08 -12.95 3.32
CA ARG A 75 -2.97 -12.22 2.05
C ARG A 75 -3.10 -10.73 2.31
N VAL A 76 -2.15 -9.94 1.80
CA VAL A 76 -2.22 -8.48 1.84
C VAL A 76 -3.43 -8.02 1.01
N ILE A 77 -4.26 -7.16 1.58
CA ILE A 77 -5.47 -6.57 0.96
C ILE A 77 -5.43 -5.04 0.93
N GLY A 78 -4.42 -4.43 1.56
CA GLY A 78 -4.13 -3.01 1.50
C GLY A 78 -2.82 -2.68 2.19
N PHE A 79 -2.43 -1.40 2.13
CA PHE A 79 -1.33 -0.86 2.92
C PHE A 79 -1.65 0.57 3.40
N GLU A 80 -0.99 0.99 4.47
CA GLU A 80 -0.96 2.38 4.93
C GLU A 80 0.48 2.89 4.91
N LYS A 81 0.73 4.04 4.30
CA LYS A 81 1.98 4.78 4.45
C LYS A 81 1.80 5.83 5.52
N LEU A 82 2.56 5.69 6.61
CA LEU A 82 2.65 6.68 7.68
C LEU A 82 3.55 7.84 7.27
N ASN A 83 3.40 8.97 7.96
CA ASN A 83 4.15 10.21 7.74
C ASN A 83 4.09 10.70 6.28
N PHE A 84 2.98 10.42 5.60
CA PHE A 84 2.75 10.82 4.22
C PHE A 84 2.42 12.31 4.13
N GLN A 85 3.43 13.12 3.80
CA GLN A 85 3.31 14.55 3.61
C GLN A 85 3.76 14.93 2.19
N PRO A 86 2.86 14.92 1.19
CA PRO A 86 3.13 15.53 -0.10
C PRO A 86 3.38 17.03 0.10
N SER A 87 4.25 17.61 -0.74
CA SER A 87 4.48 19.06 -0.81
C SER A 87 3.13 19.80 -0.86
N GLN A 88 2.93 20.79 0.01
CA GLN A 88 1.63 21.46 0.20
C GLN A 88 1.01 22.06 -1.07
N ASN A 89 1.82 22.31 -2.10
CA ASN A 89 1.39 22.87 -3.39
C ASN A 89 1.18 21.83 -4.50
N ASP A 90 1.50 20.56 -4.27
CA ASP A 90 1.31 19.50 -5.26
C ASP A 90 0.07 18.68 -4.93
N PRO A 91 -0.90 18.55 -5.86
CA PRO A 91 -1.95 17.55 -5.70
C PRO A 91 -1.31 16.16 -5.61
N VAL A 92 -1.84 15.29 -4.74
CA VAL A 92 -1.46 13.88 -4.71
C VAL A 92 -1.90 13.26 -6.04
N LYS A 93 -0.98 13.10 -6.97
CA LYS A 93 -1.23 12.42 -8.24
C LYS A 93 -0.75 10.98 -8.12
N MET A 94 -1.62 10.04 -8.48
CA MET A 94 -1.30 8.62 -8.48
C MET A 94 -1.51 8.04 -9.87
N ALA A 95 -0.60 7.15 -10.26
CA ALA A 95 -0.71 6.37 -11.48
C ALA A 95 -0.91 4.89 -11.12
N PHE A 96 -1.71 4.20 -11.92
CA PHE A 96 -1.93 2.76 -11.82
C PHE A 96 -1.52 2.13 -13.14
N GLU A 97 -0.76 1.05 -13.06
CA GLU A 97 -0.46 0.19 -14.20
C GLU A 97 -1.16 -1.15 -13.98
N ALA A 98 -2.02 -1.52 -14.93
CA ALA A 98 -2.70 -2.80 -14.94
C ALA A 98 -2.07 -3.69 -16.01
N PHE A 99 -1.61 -4.87 -15.62
CA PHE A 99 -1.16 -5.88 -16.57
C PHE A 99 -2.38 -6.68 -17.06
N PRO A 100 -2.61 -6.78 -18.38
CA PRO A 100 -3.63 -7.69 -18.90
C PRO A 100 -3.24 -9.13 -18.54
N VAL A 101 -4.18 -9.86 -17.95
CA VAL A 101 -4.10 -11.31 -17.72
C VAL A 101 -4.58 -12.10 -18.92
#